data_AF-R4G504-F1
#
_entry.id   AF-R4G504-F1
#
_cell.length_a   1.000
_cell.length_b   1.000
_cell.length_c   1.000
_cell.angle_alpha   90.00
_cell.angle_beta   90.00
_cell.angle_gamma   90.00
#
_symmetry.space_group_name_H-M   'P 1'
#
loop_
_entity.id
_entity.type
_entity.pdbx_description
1 polymer ?
#
loop_
_entity_poly.entity_id
_entity_poly.type
_entity_poly.pdbx_seq_one_letter_code
_entity_poly.pdbx_strand_id
1 'polypeptide(L)'
;MWYEILPAAGIICAAMTFPSVFNYYFHKFIYSGNPYRRGISPVFNKDLYLRDTRLSNNPYIMQGLDKIPDEDGKDSTSRPKRPDEDEFIDKNIPESLPDKNISDIFVTDTDNSVPTSEDDK
;
A
#
# COMPACT_ATOMS: atom_id res chain seq x y z
N MET A 1 57.37 6.41 14.97
CA MET A 1 56.47 7.54 15.36
C MET A 1 55.04 7.04 15.48
N TRP A 2 54.19 7.71 16.27
CA TRP A 2 52.84 7.20 16.59
C TRP A 2 51.94 6.94 15.37
N TYR A 3 52.19 7.60 14.25
CA TYR A 3 51.43 7.47 13.01
C TYR A 3 51.71 6.19 12.19
N GLU A 4 52.74 5.42 12.54
CA GLU A 4 53.06 4.15 11.83
C GLU A 4 51.99 3.06 12.05
N ILE A 5 51.08 3.23 13.02
CA ILE A 5 49.93 2.35 13.21
C ILE A 5 48.79 2.63 12.21
N LEU A 6 48.76 3.82 11.61
CA LEU A 6 47.64 4.26 10.75
C LEU A 6 47.45 3.38 9.51
N PRO A 7 48.50 2.90 8.81
CA PRO A 7 48.33 1.98 7.69
C PRO A 7 47.67 0.66 8.11
N ALA A 8 48.09 0.10 9.25
CA ALA A 8 47.52 -1.16 9.75
C ALA A 8 46.07 -0.99 10.20
N ALA A 9 45.77 0.08 10.95
CA ALA A 9 44.40 0.41 11.34
C ALA A 9 43.51 0.71 10.12
N GLY A 10 44.04 1.39 9.10
CA GLY A 10 43.34 1.67 7.86
C GLY A 10 42.97 0.40 7.09
N ILE A 11 43.88 -0.56 6.99
CA ILE A 11 43.61 -1.86 6.34
C ILE A 11 42.51 -2.61 7.09
N ILE A 12 42.54 -2.65 8.42
CA ILE A 12 41.52 -3.34 9.23
C ILE A 12 40.15 -2.68 9.04
N CYS A 13 40.07 -1.36 9.12
CA CYS A 13 38.83 -0.61 8.91
C CYS A 13 38.28 -0.80 7.49
N ALA A 14 39.15 -0.79 6.47
CA ALA A 14 38.76 -1.05 5.09
C ALA A 14 38.23 -2.49 4.94
N ALA A 15 38.94 -3.47 5.48
CA ALA A 15 38.53 -4.87 5.41
C ALA A 15 37.21 -5.14 6.15
N MET A 16 36.92 -4.44 7.24
CA MET A 16 35.68 -4.61 8.00
C MET A 16 34.49 -3.89 7.36
N THR A 17 34.70 -2.74 6.72
CA THR A 17 33.64 -1.99 6.02
C THR A 17 33.34 -2.56 4.64
N PHE A 18 34.33 -3.19 3.99
CA PHE A 18 34.21 -3.74 2.64
C PHE A 18 33.03 -4.70 2.45
N PRO A 19 32.80 -5.73 3.29
CA PRO A 19 31.67 -6.65 3.12
C PRO A 19 30.31 -5.96 3.20
N SER A 20 30.16 -4.97 4.09
CA SER A 20 28.89 -4.26 4.26
C SER A 20 28.55 -3.41 3.03
N VAL A 21 29.54 -2.65 2.55
CA VAL A 21 29.39 -1.79 1.37
C VAL A 21 29.19 -2.63 0.11
N PHE A 22 29.99 -3.68 -0.05
CA PHE A 22 29.87 -4.62 -1.17
C PHE A 22 28.47 -5.25 -1.23
N ASN A 23 27.94 -5.73 -0.10
CA ASN A 23 26.63 -6.37 -0.07
C ASN A 23 25.50 -5.42 -0.49
N TYR A 24 25.55 -4.15 -0.08
CA TYR A 24 24.58 -3.13 -0.49
C TYR A 24 24.56 -2.94 -2.01
N TYR A 25 25.73 -2.77 -2.63
CA TYR A 25 25.83 -2.57 -4.09
C TYR A 25 25.47 -3.83 -4.86
N PHE A 26 25.89 -5.00 -4.37
CA PHE A 26 25.58 -6.29 -4.96
C PHE A 26 24.07 -6.54 -4.99
N HIS A 27 23.37 -6.30 -3.88
CA HIS A 27 21.92 -6.42 -3.82
C HIS A 27 21.22 -5.44 -4.75
N LYS A 28 21.68 -4.18 -4.80
CA LYS A 28 21.12 -3.17 -5.71
C LYS A 28 21.23 -3.59 -7.19
N PHE A 29 22.34 -4.22 -7.56
CA PHE A 29 22.57 -4.70 -8.93
C PHE A 29 21.66 -5.88 -9.29
N ILE A 30 21.47 -6.84 -8.37
CA ILE A 30 20.67 -8.05 -8.62
C ILE A 30 19.16 -7.76 -8.58
N TYR A 31 18.70 -6.95 -7.63
CA TYR A 31 17.27 -6.75 -7.35
C TYR A 31 16.69 -5.52 -8.06
N SER A 32 17.14 -5.28 -9.30
CA SER A 32 16.58 -4.25 -10.19
C SER A 32 16.45 -2.87 -9.54
N GLY A 33 17.45 -2.48 -8.73
CA GLY A 33 17.51 -1.16 -8.09
C GLY A 33 17.15 -1.12 -6.60
N ASN A 34 16.68 -2.22 -5.99
CA ASN A 34 16.43 -2.27 -4.54
C ASN A 34 17.66 -2.80 -3.77
N PRO A 35 18.30 -1.99 -2.91
CA PRO A 35 19.43 -2.45 -2.10
C PRO A 35 19.03 -3.35 -0.92
N TYR A 36 17.76 -3.36 -0.52
CA TYR A 36 17.29 -4.10 0.65
C TYR A 36 16.65 -5.42 0.26
N ARG A 37 17.06 -6.49 0.96
CA ARG A 37 16.40 -7.79 0.87
C ARG A 37 15.08 -7.76 1.64
N ARG A 38 14.01 -8.26 1.03
CA ARG A 38 12.69 -8.35 1.68
C ARG A 38 12.72 -9.37 2.83
N GLY A 39 12.10 -9.03 3.96
CA GLY A 39 11.98 -9.93 5.11
C GLY A 39 10.92 -11.01 4.87
N ILE A 40 11.35 -12.28 4.85
CA ILE A 40 10.50 -13.47 4.56
C ILE A 40 10.12 -14.22 5.87
N SER A 41 10.46 -13.67 7.04
CA SER A 41 10.23 -14.34 8.32
C SER A 41 8.73 -14.63 8.60
N PRO A 42 7.81 -13.66 8.49
CA PRO A 42 6.40 -13.96 8.73
C PRO A 42 5.77 -14.67 7.52
N VAL A 43 4.88 -15.62 7.80
CA VAL A 43 4.23 -16.49 6.79
C VAL A 43 3.49 -15.67 5.73
N PHE A 44 2.82 -14.60 6.13
CA PHE A 44 2.13 -13.70 5.21
C PHE A 44 3.08 -13.04 4.19
N ASN A 45 4.26 -12.57 4.64
CA ASN A 45 5.24 -11.98 3.72
C ASN A 45 5.83 -13.03 2.77
N LYS A 46 5.95 -14.28 3.21
CA LYS A 46 6.39 -15.38 2.35
C LYS A 46 5.38 -15.67 1.25
N ASP A 47 4.09 -15.68 1.57
CA ASP A 47 3.05 -15.89 0.56
C ASP A 47 2.99 -14.72 -0.45
N LEU A 48 3.07 -13.48 0.04
CA LEU A 48 3.21 -12.29 -0.81
C LEU A 48 4.44 -12.34 -1.72
N TYR A 49 5.58 -12.79 -1.19
CA TYR A 49 6.81 -12.95 -1.99
C TYR A 49 6.62 -13.96 -3.13
N LEU A 50 5.96 -15.08 -2.86
CA LEU A 50 5.66 -16.10 -3.87
C LEU A 50 4.61 -15.60 -4.87
N ARG A 51 3.58 -14.88 -4.42
CA ARG A 51 2.61 -14.21 -5.28
C ARG A 51 3.30 -13.29 -6.27
N ASP A 52 4.13 -12.37 -5.78
CA ASP A 52 4.83 -11.39 -6.62
C ASP A 52 5.76 -12.11 -7.61
N THR A 53 6.46 -13.17 -7.16
CA THR A 53 7.28 -14.02 -8.04
C THR A 53 6.45 -14.68 -9.16
N ARG A 54 5.20 -15.08 -8.90
CA ARG A 54 4.32 -15.68 -9.93
C ARG A 54 3.78 -14.66 -10.93
N LEU A 55 3.53 -13.42 -10.52
CA LEU A 55 2.99 -12.38 -11.42
C LEU A 55 4.05 -11.77 -12.34
N SER A 56 5.29 -11.60 -11.86
CA SER A 56 6.33 -10.83 -12.57
C SER A 56 7.61 -11.62 -12.85
N ASN A 57 7.71 -12.89 -12.43
CA ASN A 57 8.94 -13.70 -12.38
C ASN A 57 10.08 -13.12 -11.50
N ASN A 58 9.98 -11.87 -11.05
CA ASN A 58 10.93 -11.21 -10.17
C ASN A 58 10.18 -10.44 -9.05
N PRO A 59 10.32 -10.87 -7.78
CA PRO A 59 9.57 -10.31 -6.65
C PRO A 59 9.93 -8.86 -6.30
N TYR A 60 11.01 -8.31 -6.87
CA TYR A 60 11.43 -6.93 -6.64
C TYR A 60 10.89 -5.96 -7.70
N ILE A 61 10.26 -6.45 -8.76
CA ILE A 61 9.60 -5.62 -9.77
C ILE A 61 8.16 -5.36 -9.32
N MET A 62 7.90 -4.13 -8.88
CA MET A 62 6.56 -3.70 -8.50
C MET A 62 5.66 -3.63 -9.75
N GLN A 63 4.45 -4.19 -9.65
CA GLN A 63 3.42 -4.08 -10.68
C GLN A 63 2.41 -3.03 -10.21
N GLY A 64 2.35 -1.92 -10.93
CA GLY A 64 1.41 -0.83 -10.67
C GLY A 64 0.06 -1.03 -11.38
N LEU A 65 -0.74 0.05 -11.43
CA LEU A 65 -2.02 0.06 -12.12
C LEU A 65 -1.86 -0.10 -13.64
N ASP A 66 -0.70 0.28 -14.19
CA ASP A 66 -0.39 0.19 -15.63
C ASP A 66 -0.47 -1.22 -16.21
N LYS A 67 -0.43 -2.25 -15.36
CA LYS A 67 -0.57 -3.65 -15.78
C LYS A 67 -2.00 -4.16 -15.76
N ILE A 68 -2.93 -3.39 -15.21
CA ILE A 68 -4.34 -3.73 -15.21
C ILE A 68 -4.87 -3.33 -16.59
N PRO A 69 -5.51 -4.24 -17.34
CA PRO A 69 -6.14 -3.87 -18.60
C PRO A 69 -7.22 -2.84 -18.31
N ASP A 70 -7.16 -1.69 -18.96
CA ASP A 70 -8.23 -0.71 -18.92
C ASP A 70 -9.47 -1.35 -19.55
N GLU A 71 -10.59 -1.34 -18.82
CA GLU A 71 -11.87 -1.66 -19.45
C GLU A 71 -12.21 -0.50 -20.39
N ASP A 72 -12.44 -0.81 -21.67
CA ASP A 72 -12.91 0.16 -22.66
C ASP A 72 -14.21 0.83 -22.16
N GLY A 73 -14.08 2.00 -21.53
CA GLY A 73 -15.17 2.92 -21.23
C GLY A 73 -16.17 2.49 -20.16
N LYS A 74 -15.75 1.81 -19.09
CA LYS A 74 -16.61 1.57 -17.92
C LYS A 74 -16.01 2.16 -16.66
N ASP A 75 -16.55 3.32 -16.30
CA ASP A 75 -16.31 3.98 -15.03
C ASP A 75 -16.57 2.98 -13.89
N SER A 76 -15.70 3.01 -12.86
CA SER A 76 -15.71 2.13 -11.68
C SER A 76 -17.03 2.08 -10.88
N THR A 77 -18.05 2.83 -11.29
CA THR A 77 -19.45 2.73 -10.83
C THR A 77 -20.21 1.55 -11.43
N SER A 78 -19.72 0.87 -12.48
CA SER A 78 -20.39 -0.30 -13.05
C SER A 78 -19.91 -1.62 -12.44
N ARG A 79 -20.10 -1.81 -11.13
CA ARG A 79 -20.21 -3.17 -10.61
C ARG A 79 -21.34 -3.87 -11.37
N PRO A 80 -21.20 -5.12 -11.86
CA PRO A 80 -22.36 -5.82 -12.42
C PRO A 80 -23.43 -5.82 -11.33
N LYS A 81 -24.55 -5.15 -11.60
CA LYS A 81 -25.69 -5.14 -10.68
C LYS A 81 -26.02 -6.59 -10.38
N ARG A 82 -26.01 -6.92 -9.09
CA ARG A 82 -26.53 -8.20 -8.64
C ARG A 82 -28.00 -8.27 -9.13
N PRO A 83 -28.46 -9.38 -9.74
CA PRO A 83 -29.81 -9.45 -10.32
C PRO A 83 -30.93 -9.12 -9.32
N ASP A 84 -30.63 -9.24 -8.03
CA ASP A 84 -31.43 -8.94 -6.86
C ASP A 84 -31.53 -7.44 -6.51
N GLU A 85 -30.74 -6.55 -7.14
CA GLU A 85 -30.76 -5.11 -6.83
C GLU A 85 -31.85 -4.34 -7.62
N ASP A 86 -32.34 -4.86 -8.75
CA ASP A 86 -33.41 -4.23 -9.53
C ASP A 86 -34.82 -4.60 -9.02
N GLU A 87 -34.98 -5.76 -8.37
CA GLU A 87 -36.28 -6.24 -7.87
C GLU A 87 -36.73 -5.56 -6.57
N PHE A 88 -35.79 -4.95 -5.84
CA PHE A 88 -36.06 -4.24 -4.58
C PHE A 88 -36.51 -2.78 -4.80
N ILE A 89 -36.19 -2.21 -5.97
CA ILE A 89 -36.47 -0.81 -6.32
C ILE A 89 -37.91 -0.66 -6.84
N ASP A 90 -38.39 -1.63 -7.63
CA ASP A 90 -39.69 -1.55 -8.32
C ASP A 90 -40.90 -1.69 -7.37
N LYS A 91 -40.73 -2.33 -6.20
CA LYS A 91 -41.85 -2.60 -5.27
C LYS A 91 -42.13 -1.50 -4.24
N ASN A 92 -41.25 -0.50 -4.08
CA ASN A 92 -41.32 0.44 -2.96
C ASN A 92 -41.20 1.94 -3.32
N ILE A 93 -41.27 2.32 -4.60
CA ILE A 93 -41.29 3.74 -4.98
C ILE A 93 -42.75 4.17 -5.24
N PRO A 94 -43.37 5.03 -4.40
CA PRO A 94 -44.60 5.71 -4.81
C PRO A 94 -44.30 6.60 -6.02
N GLU A 95 -45.07 6.40 -7.06
CA GLU A 95 -45.06 7.16 -8.31
C GLU A 95 -45.17 8.67 -7.99
N SER A 96 -44.17 9.44 -8.45
CA SER A 96 -43.99 10.90 -8.30
C SER A 96 -43.32 11.42 -7.01
N LEU A 97 -42.02 11.68 -7.10
CA LEU A 97 -41.35 12.71 -6.30
C LEU A 97 -40.78 13.76 -7.27
N PRO A 98 -41.13 15.05 -7.13
CA PRO A 98 -40.62 16.10 -8.01
C PRO A 98 -39.14 16.35 -7.75
N ASP A 99 -38.40 16.60 -8.83
CA ASP A 99 -36.97 16.93 -8.86
C ASP A 99 -36.60 17.94 -7.76
N LYS A 100 -36.02 17.45 -6.66
CA LYS A 100 -35.41 18.31 -5.63
C LYS A 100 -33.92 17.97 -5.55
N ASN A 101 -33.13 19.01 -5.84
CA ASN A 101 -31.69 18.98 -5.85
C ASN A 101 -31.12 18.46 -4.53
N ILE A 102 -30.14 17.56 -4.65
CA ILE A 102 -29.45 16.85 -3.56
C ILE A 102 -28.64 17.80 -2.65
N SER A 103 -28.63 19.11 -2.93
CA SER A 103 -27.99 20.15 -2.11
C SER A 103 -28.74 20.50 -0.81
N ASP A 104 -30.01 20.14 -0.69
CA ASP A 104 -30.87 20.68 0.39
C ASP A 104 -31.00 19.74 1.61
N ILE A 105 -30.39 18.55 1.56
CA ILE A 105 -30.48 17.52 2.62
C ILE A 105 -29.37 17.67 3.67
N PHE A 106 -28.28 18.37 3.36
CA PHE A 106 -27.11 18.52 4.24
C PHE A 106 -26.98 19.93 4.82
N VAL A 107 -28.06 20.44 5.43
CA VAL A 107 -27.98 21.59 6.35
C VAL A 107 -28.92 21.29 7.52
N THR A 108 -28.38 21.39 8.74
CA THR A 108 -28.91 21.02 10.09
C THR A 108 -28.25 19.72 10.60
N ASP A 109 -27.42 19.67 11.64
CA ASP A 109 -27.23 20.57 12.78
C ASP A 109 -25.76 20.63 13.21
N THR A 110 -25.30 21.87 13.42
CA THR A 110 -24.21 22.18 14.34
C THR A 110 -24.85 22.27 15.70
N ASP A 111 -24.56 21.36 16.63
CA ASP A 111 -24.65 21.63 18.06
C ASP A 111 -23.93 20.56 18.91
N ASN A 112 -22.80 20.99 19.48
CA ASN A 112 -22.45 20.87 20.90
C ASN A 112 -22.76 19.55 21.64
N SER A 113 -21.70 18.81 22.00
CA SER A 113 -21.18 18.77 23.38
C SER A 113 -20.28 17.54 23.61
N VAL A 114 -19.04 17.81 24.00
CA VAL A 114 -18.10 16.86 24.59
C VAL A 114 -18.52 16.64 26.05
N PRO A 115 -18.67 15.40 26.55
CA PRO A 115 -18.66 15.15 27.98
C PRO A 115 -17.26 14.66 28.39
N THR A 116 -16.51 15.53 29.05
CA THR A 116 -15.43 15.16 29.97
C THR A 116 -16.06 14.64 31.26
N SER A 117 -15.66 13.47 31.73
CA SER A 117 -15.83 13.07 33.14
C SER A 117 -14.60 12.30 33.60
N GLU A 118 -13.66 13.04 34.20
CA GLU A 118 -12.91 12.55 35.35
C GLU A 118 -13.92 12.45 36.52
N ASP A 119 -13.90 11.32 37.24
CA ASP A 119 -13.97 11.20 38.71
C ASP A 119 -14.50 9.82 39.16
N ASP A 120 -13.71 9.20 40.05
CA ASP A 120 -14.09 8.28 41.12
C ASP A 120 -14.64 6.87 40.82
N LYS A 121 -13.73 5.87 40.81
CA LYS A 121 -13.65 4.77 41.82
C LYS A 121 -12.56 3.74 41.51
#